data_AF-A0A4U6AL58-F1
#
_entry.id   AF-A0A4U6AL58-F1
#
_cell.length_a   1.000
_cell.length_b   1.000
_cell.length_c   1.000
_cell.angle_alpha   90.00
_cell.angle_beta   90.00
_cell.angle_gamma   90.00
#
_symmetry.space_group_name_H-M   'P 1'
#
loop_
_entity.id
_entity.type
_entity.pdbx_description
1 polymer ?
#
loop_
_entity_poly.entity_id
_entity_poly.type
_entity_poly.pdbx_seq_one_letter_code
_entity_poly.pdbx_strand_id
1 'polypeptide(L)'
;MSNTPLIYDVVIAGAGPVGLFLACELRLAKVSVLVLERAHDPSSPLKKLPFGMRGLSVPTIESFHRRGLLEDITKNLPTREQPNDSHGLTTHWMQQRRRPGGHFAGIQFFNDNIDALKWTYRLPDSTPVTMASSMEEIEAVLERRATAMGAEIRRGAGVESVQQSDTGATVYAGGQIFHGRWLVGCDGGRSTVRKAGGFDFVGTDPEFTGYSVEVEMADPEKLAPGRHYTPTGMYTYQEPGTIAMVDFDGGRFHRTKAMTPEHVQTVLRHVSGTDVTVTGLRLATTWTDRAYQATTYRNGRILLAGDAAHIHSPLGGQGLNLGLGDALNLGWKLAAAIRGDAPAELLDTYTSERHPVGAQILDWSRAQVALMRPSPSTRALETIIRDLIETRDGATYFAERVWGISLRYELGGQHPLVGRSVPDFVLTDGRKIGELLREGRALLLNFGVGASLEALAGRWTGRIAYVAANAVDLLGLSAALVRPDGIVAWATGSTPDKEELTEAASRWFGTA
;
A
#
# COMPACT_ATOMS: atom_id res chain seq x y z
N MET A 1 -7.73 33.27 31.62
CA MET A 1 -7.86 32.85 30.22
C MET A 1 -8.24 31.38 30.25
N SER A 2 -9.45 31.01 29.79
CA SER A 2 -9.89 29.62 29.85
C SER A 2 -9.00 28.78 28.93
N ASN A 3 -8.23 27.87 29.52
CA ASN A 3 -7.38 26.93 28.80
C ASN A 3 -8.29 25.81 28.24
N THR A 4 -9.11 26.16 27.24
CA THR A 4 -9.93 25.16 26.54
C THR A 4 -8.95 24.26 25.79
N PRO A 5 -8.93 22.95 26.05
CA PRO A 5 -7.99 22.06 25.39
C PRO A 5 -8.21 22.12 23.87
N LEU A 6 -7.12 22.22 23.11
CA LEU A 6 -7.16 22.21 21.66
C LEU A 6 -7.71 20.86 21.19
N ILE A 7 -8.83 20.89 20.46
CA ILE A 7 -9.46 19.70 19.88
C ILE A 7 -9.10 19.66 18.40
N TYR A 8 -8.43 18.59 17.97
CA TYR A 8 -8.18 18.32 16.56
C TYR A 8 -9.39 17.62 15.94
N ASP A 9 -9.61 17.78 14.65
CA ASP A 9 -10.61 16.99 13.95
C ASP A 9 -10.15 15.52 13.88
N VAL A 10 -8.86 15.28 13.62
CA VAL A 10 -8.30 13.93 13.57
C VAL A 10 -6.95 13.85 14.30
N VAL A 11 -6.83 12.88 15.19
CA VAL A 11 -5.53 12.42 15.73
C VAL A 11 -5.13 11.13 15.03
N ILE A 12 -3.91 11.06 14.53
CA ILE A 12 -3.33 9.88 13.87
C ILE A 12 -2.23 9.31 14.79
N ALA A 13 -2.33 8.04 15.14
CA ALA A 13 -1.28 7.34 15.87
C ALA A 13 -0.31 6.68 14.88
N GLY A 14 0.93 7.17 14.81
CA GLY A 14 1.99 6.65 13.95
C GLY A 14 2.29 7.55 12.75
N ALA A 15 3.55 7.97 12.63
CA ALA A 15 4.09 8.72 11.48
C ALA A 15 4.86 7.82 10.51
N GLY A 16 4.38 6.58 10.32
CA GLY A 16 4.79 5.75 9.17
C GLY A 16 4.16 6.25 7.87
N PRO A 17 4.49 5.65 6.72
CA PRO A 17 4.03 6.12 5.41
C PRO A 17 2.50 6.19 5.28
N VAL A 18 1.77 5.26 5.92
CA VAL A 18 0.30 5.26 5.93
C VAL A 18 -0.26 6.46 6.70
N GLY A 19 0.24 6.72 7.91
CA GLY A 19 -0.22 7.84 8.74
C GLY A 19 0.14 9.19 8.12
N LEU A 20 1.34 9.32 7.55
CA LEU A 20 1.77 10.53 6.85
C LEU A 20 0.95 10.78 5.58
N PHE A 21 0.66 9.75 4.79
CA PHE A 21 -0.18 9.92 3.59
C PHE A 21 -1.63 10.26 3.95
N LEU A 22 -2.18 9.64 4.99
CA LEU A 22 -3.50 10.00 5.52
C LEU A 22 -3.55 11.44 6.02
N ALA A 23 -2.49 11.92 6.68
CA ALA A 23 -2.38 13.31 7.09
C ALA A 23 -2.44 14.26 5.88
N CYS A 24 -1.73 13.95 4.79
CA CYS A 24 -1.83 14.70 3.53
C CYS A 24 -3.27 14.74 2.99
N GLU A 25 -3.96 13.60 2.92
CA GLU A 25 -5.33 13.52 2.39
C GLU A 25 -6.32 14.35 3.24
N LEU A 26 -6.21 14.29 4.57
CA LEU A 26 -7.06 15.07 5.47
C LEU A 26 -6.74 16.57 5.37
N ARG A 27 -5.47 16.94 5.30
CA ARG A 27 -5.05 18.34 5.12
C ARG A 27 -5.45 18.91 3.76
N LEU A 28 -5.54 18.08 2.72
CA LEU A 28 -6.07 18.49 1.40
C LEU A 28 -7.50 19.02 1.52
N ALA A 29 -8.29 18.40 2.40
CA ALA A 29 -9.64 18.82 2.76
C ALA A 29 -9.71 19.85 3.91
N LYS A 30 -8.57 20.45 4.29
CA LYS A 30 -8.42 21.47 5.33
C LYS A 30 -8.82 21.04 6.75
N VAL A 31 -8.90 19.74 7.00
CA VAL A 31 -9.20 19.15 8.33
C VAL A 31 -8.01 19.34 9.27
N SER A 32 -8.20 19.69 10.54
CA SER A 32 -7.08 19.82 11.50
C SER A 32 -6.54 18.44 11.91
N VAL A 33 -5.22 18.25 11.82
CA VAL A 33 -4.57 16.94 12.00
C VAL A 33 -3.39 17.03 12.96
N LEU A 34 -3.37 16.12 13.94
CA LEU A 34 -2.23 15.82 14.79
C LEU A 34 -1.74 14.39 14.52
N VAL A 35 -0.46 14.21 14.25
CA VAL A 35 0.20 12.90 14.13
C VAL A 35 1.08 12.68 15.37
N LEU A 36 0.87 11.57 16.07
CA LEU A 36 1.58 11.16 17.27
C LEU A 36 2.51 9.98 16.96
N GLU A 37 3.83 10.20 16.98
CA GLU A 37 4.84 9.19 16.65
C GLU A 37 5.68 8.82 17.88
N ARG A 38 5.86 7.52 18.08
CA ARG A 38 6.64 6.97 19.20
C ARG A 38 8.13 7.25 19.06
N ALA A 39 8.70 7.10 17.87
CA ALA A 39 10.12 7.32 17.63
C ALA A 39 10.47 8.81 17.70
N HIS A 40 11.53 9.15 18.46
CA HIS A 40 12.06 10.51 18.49
C HIS A 40 12.71 10.92 17.16
N ASP A 41 13.40 9.98 16.52
CA ASP A 41 14.07 10.15 15.23
C ASP A 41 13.42 9.21 14.20
N PRO A 42 12.97 9.71 13.02
CA PRO A 42 12.47 8.86 11.95
C PRO A 42 13.54 7.96 11.32
N SER A 43 14.83 8.28 11.49
CA SER A 43 15.94 7.59 10.85
C SER A 43 16.05 6.13 11.30
N SER A 44 16.27 5.23 10.34
CA SER A 44 16.49 3.81 10.62
C SER A 44 17.29 3.17 9.49
N PRO A 45 18.37 2.41 9.79
CA PRO A 45 19.09 1.64 8.78
C PRO A 45 18.19 0.68 7.99
N LEU A 46 17.11 0.17 8.60
CA LEU A 46 16.15 -0.73 7.95
C LEU A 46 15.22 -0.04 6.94
N LYS A 47 15.15 1.30 6.97
CA LYS A 47 14.40 2.11 5.99
C LYS A 47 15.27 2.54 4.80
N LYS A 48 16.59 2.35 4.91
CA LYS A 48 17.59 2.62 3.88
C LYS A 48 17.85 1.38 3.05
N LEU A 49 18.36 1.60 1.84
CA LEU A 49 18.84 0.52 0.99
C LEU A 49 19.95 -0.30 1.70
N PRO A 50 19.97 -1.64 1.55
CA PRO A 50 19.09 -2.45 0.70
C PRO A 50 17.71 -2.77 1.30
N PHE A 51 17.57 -2.87 2.63
CA PHE A 51 16.36 -3.38 3.29
C PHE A 51 15.13 -2.46 3.19
N GLY A 52 15.36 -1.18 2.98
CA GLY A 52 14.36 -0.15 2.79
C GLY A 52 13.70 -0.18 1.42
N MET A 53 14.18 -0.97 0.46
CA MET A 53 13.61 -1.02 -0.88
C MET A 53 12.14 -1.48 -0.84
N ARG A 54 11.27 -0.76 -1.55
CA ARG A 54 9.85 -1.07 -1.69
C ARG A 54 9.46 -1.01 -3.15
N GLY A 55 8.74 -2.04 -3.61
CA GLY A 55 8.04 -2.02 -4.88
C GLY A 55 6.67 -1.36 -4.72
N LEU A 56 6.38 -0.36 -5.55
CA LEU A 56 5.10 0.31 -5.62
C LEU A 56 4.28 -0.34 -6.74
N SER A 57 3.03 -0.72 -6.43
CA SER A 57 2.09 -1.29 -7.38
C SER A 57 1.27 -0.20 -8.08
N VAL A 58 0.52 -0.57 -9.13
CA VAL A 58 -0.29 0.37 -9.94
C VAL A 58 -1.18 1.28 -9.08
N PRO A 59 -2.00 0.77 -8.14
CA PRO A 59 -2.86 1.65 -7.34
C PRO A 59 -2.08 2.72 -6.56
N THR A 60 -0.91 2.37 -6.01
CA THR A 60 -0.07 3.30 -5.25
C THR A 60 0.60 4.33 -6.15
N ILE A 61 1.12 3.90 -7.31
CA ILE A 61 1.74 4.79 -8.30
C ILE A 61 0.70 5.81 -8.79
N GLU A 62 -0.50 5.33 -9.15
CA GLU A 62 -1.61 6.19 -9.56
C GLU A 62 -2.02 7.13 -8.43
N SER A 63 -2.06 6.66 -7.17
CA SER A 63 -2.35 7.50 -6.00
C SER A 63 -1.37 8.66 -5.87
N PHE A 64 -0.06 8.39 -5.98
CA PHE A 64 0.96 9.43 -5.91
C PHE A 64 0.93 10.35 -7.13
N HIS A 65 0.66 9.83 -8.33
CA HIS A 65 0.47 10.66 -9.52
C HIS A 65 -0.70 11.63 -9.33
N ARG A 66 -1.83 11.12 -8.84
CA ARG A 66 -3.06 11.86 -8.53
C ARG A 66 -2.91 12.89 -7.44
N ARG A 67 -1.80 12.90 -6.71
CA ARG A 67 -1.47 13.89 -5.66
C ARG A 67 -0.23 14.72 -5.99
N GLY A 68 0.34 14.55 -7.18
CA GLY A 68 1.56 15.25 -7.58
C GLY A 68 2.77 14.91 -6.70
N LEU A 69 2.84 13.67 -6.20
CA LEU A 69 3.91 13.15 -5.34
C LEU A 69 4.83 12.16 -6.06
N LEU A 70 4.41 11.64 -7.22
CA LEU A 70 5.10 10.53 -7.87
C LEU A 70 6.54 10.88 -8.27
N GLU A 71 6.77 12.07 -8.83
CA GLU A 71 8.10 12.52 -9.24
C GLU A 71 9.04 12.62 -8.04
N ASP A 72 8.61 13.27 -6.94
CA ASP A 72 9.41 13.40 -5.73
C ASP A 72 9.77 12.04 -5.12
N ILE A 73 8.80 11.10 -5.06
CA ILE A 73 9.00 9.75 -4.49
C ILE A 73 9.98 8.91 -5.30
N THR A 74 10.13 9.22 -6.59
CA THR A 74 10.92 8.42 -7.54
C THR A 74 12.21 9.12 -7.97
N LYS A 75 12.41 10.37 -7.54
CA LYS A 75 13.56 11.22 -7.91
C LYS A 75 14.91 10.61 -7.56
N ASN A 76 15.01 9.94 -6.42
CA ASN A 76 16.23 9.33 -5.91
C ASN A 76 16.31 7.82 -6.21
N LEU A 77 15.58 7.35 -7.23
CA LEU A 77 15.75 6.01 -7.75
C LEU A 77 17.20 5.81 -8.20
N PRO A 78 17.84 4.66 -7.90
CA PRO A 78 19.05 4.27 -8.60
C PRO A 78 18.71 4.13 -10.09
N THR A 79 19.09 5.10 -10.90
CA THR A 79 18.85 5.10 -12.35
C THR A 79 19.79 4.12 -13.04
N ARG A 80 19.43 3.71 -14.26
CA ARG A 80 20.21 2.82 -15.15
C ARG A 80 21.63 3.32 -15.47
N GLU A 81 21.94 4.59 -15.20
CA GLU A 81 23.10 5.30 -15.77
C GLU A 81 23.89 6.14 -14.75
N GLN A 82 23.88 5.80 -13.47
CA GLN A 82 24.87 6.35 -12.53
C GLN A 82 25.89 5.27 -12.14
N PRO A 83 27.02 5.16 -12.86
CA PRO A 83 28.19 4.47 -12.35
C PRO A 83 28.85 5.40 -11.35
N ASN A 84 28.46 5.34 -10.07
CA ASN A 84 29.31 5.76 -8.96
C ASN A 84 28.87 5.11 -7.64
N ASP A 85 29.73 4.22 -7.15
CA ASP A 85 30.07 3.91 -5.75
C ASP A 85 29.02 3.52 -4.70
N SER A 86 27.81 3.10 -5.08
CA SER A 86 26.93 2.32 -4.20
C SER A 86 26.61 0.96 -4.81
N HIS A 87 27.05 -0.10 -4.14
CA HIS A 87 27.04 -1.48 -4.61
C HIS A 87 25.62 -1.98 -4.99
N GLY A 88 25.47 -2.39 -6.25
CA GLY A 88 24.81 -3.65 -6.63
C GLY A 88 23.29 -3.81 -6.55
N LEU A 89 22.54 -2.85 -5.99
CA LEU A 89 21.12 -3.08 -5.67
C LEU A 89 20.16 -3.19 -6.86
N THR A 90 20.56 -2.66 -8.03
CA THR A 90 19.75 -2.66 -9.26
C THR A 90 20.36 -3.49 -10.38
N THR A 91 21.58 -4.02 -10.21
CA THR A 91 22.40 -4.48 -11.35
C THR A 91 22.15 -5.93 -11.77
N HIS A 92 21.81 -6.85 -10.85
CA HIS A 92 21.73 -8.28 -11.20
C HIS A 92 20.51 -8.67 -12.05
N TRP A 93 19.34 -8.05 -11.85
CA TRP A 93 18.14 -8.32 -12.65
C TRP A 93 18.19 -7.66 -14.04
N MET A 94 18.97 -6.59 -14.17
CA MET A 94 19.12 -5.84 -15.42
C MET A 94 20.06 -6.52 -16.44
N GLN A 95 20.93 -7.43 -15.98
CA GLN A 95 21.79 -8.25 -16.85
C GLN A 95 21.10 -9.56 -17.30
N GLN A 96 19.90 -9.86 -16.79
CA GLN A 96 19.16 -11.04 -17.22
C GLN A 96 18.60 -10.83 -18.62
N ARG A 97 18.74 -11.87 -19.45
CA ARG A 97 18.25 -11.91 -20.84
C ARG A 97 16.73 -11.69 -20.94
N ARG A 98 15.99 -11.94 -19.85
CA ARG A 98 14.55 -11.68 -19.67
C ARG A 98 14.34 -10.80 -18.45
N ARG A 99 13.47 -9.79 -18.56
CA ARG A 99 13.17 -8.86 -17.45
C ARG A 99 12.08 -9.43 -16.54
N PRO A 100 12.34 -9.71 -15.25
CA PRO A 100 11.31 -10.17 -14.32
C PRO A 100 10.20 -9.12 -14.17
N GLY A 101 8.95 -9.58 -14.15
CA GLY A 101 7.79 -8.76 -13.78
C GLY A 101 7.46 -8.83 -12.28
N GLY A 102 7.91 -9.91 -11.62
CA GLY A 102 7.68 -10.17 -10.20
C GLY A 102 7.87 -11.64 -9.89
N HIS A 103 7.36 -12.09 -8.75
CA HIS A 103 7.36 -13.50 -8.40
C HIS A 103 6.11 -13.90 -7.61
N PHE A 104 5.80 -15.20 -7.62
CA PHE A 104 4.92 -15.83 -6.63
C PHE A 104 5.71 -16.91 -5.91
N ALA A 105 5.91 -16.77 -4.60
CA ALA A 105 6.75 -17.68 -3.82
C ALA A 105 8.09 -17.95 -4.53
N GLY A 106 8.79 -16.89 -4.97
CA GLY A 106 10.09 -17.01 -5.65
C GLY A 106 10.08 -17.52 -7.08
N ILE A 107 8.96 -18.02 -7.59
CA ILE A 107 8.80 -18.39 -9.00
C ILE A 107 8.61 -17.10 -9.80
N GLN A 108 9.55 -16.79 -10.68
CA GLN A 108 9.53 -15.57 -11.47
C GLN A 108 8.56 -15.69 -12.64
N PHE A 109 7.83 -14.61 -12.90
CA PHE A 109 7.19 -14.36 -14.19
C PHE A 109 7.91 -13.19 -14.86
N PHE A 110 7.86 -13.12 -16.18
CA PHE A 110 8.67 -12.19 -16.97
C PHE A 110 7.78 -11.29 -17.83
N ASN A 111 8.21 -10.04 -18.01
CA ASN A 111 7.43 -9.02 -18.73
C ASN A 111 7.11 -9.41 -20.17
N ASP A 112 8.00 -10.14 -20.83
CA ASP A 112 7.86 -10.59 -22.22
C ASP A 112 6.75 -11.64 -22.40
N ASN A 113 6.25 -12.23 -21.32
CA ASN A 113 5.21 -13.26 -21.34
C ASN A 113 3.86 -12.76 -20.81
N ILE A 114 3.71 -11.47 -20.55
CA ILE A 114 2.49 -10.88 -19.98
C ILE A 114 1.64 -10.30 -21.11
N ASP A 115 0.35 -10.63 -21.12
CA ASP A 115 -0.62 -10.10 -22.07
C ASP A 115 -1.31 -8.83 -21.56
N ALA A 116 -0.67 -7.68 -21.75
CA ALA A 116 -1.24 -6.40 -21.32
C ALA A 116 -2.55 -6.03 -22.06
N LEU A 117 -2.85 -6.66 -23.21
CA LEU A 117 -4.08 -6.43 -23.98
C LEU A 117 -5.34 -6.90 -23.23
N LYS A 118 -5.20 -7.76 -22.21
CA LYS A 118 -6.31 -8.17 -21.33
C LYS A 118 -6.79 -7.05 -20.41
N TRP A 119 -6.03 -5.96 -20.28
CA TRP A 119 -6.38 -4.84 -19.40
C TRP A 119 -7.11 -3.76 -20.16
N THR A 120 -8.36 -4.06 -20.54
CA THR A 120 -9.23 -3.18 -21.37
C THR A 120 -9.29 -1.73 -20.89
N TYR A 121 -9.22 -1.50 -19.58
CA TYR A 121 -9.31 -0.16 -18.97
C TYR A 121 -7.95 0.45 -18.60
N ARG A 122 -6.88 0.00 -19.25
CA ARG A 122 -5.53 0.53 -19.04
C ARG A 122 -4.96 1.04 -20.35
N LEU A 123 -4.77 2.35 -20.43
CA LEU A 123 -4.25 3.01 -21.62
C LEU A 123 -2.74 2.77 -21.77
N PRO A 124 -2.20 2.73 -23.01
CA PRO A 124 -0.76 2.54 -23.25
C PRO A 124 0.14 3.55 -22.52
N ASP A 125 -0.27 4.82 -22.45
CA ASP A 125 0.48 5.92 -21.82
C ASP A 125 0.16 6.13 -20.33
N SER A 126 -0.40 5.11 -19.68
CA SER A 126 -0.64 5.11 -18.22
C SER A 126 0.67 5.10 -17.44
N THR A 127 0.60 5.42 -16.14
CA THR A 127 1.74 5.30 -15.23
C THR A 127 2.35 3.88 -15.25
N PRO A 128 3.64 3.68 -14.91
CA PRO A 128 4.26 2.36 -14.89
C PRO A 128 3.50 1.32 -14.04
N VAL A 129 3.65 0.03 -14.37
CA VAL A 129 3.01 -1.07 -13.62
C VAL A 129 3.70 -1.40 -12.29
N THR A 130 4.97 -1.02 -12.18
CA THR A 130 5.78 -1.18 -10.98
C THR A 130 6.86 -0.11 -10.96
N MET A 131 7.20 0.38 -9.77
CA MET A 131 8.30 1.31 -9.52
C MET A 131 8.97 0.94 -8.20
N ALA A 132 10.24 1.30 -8.03
CA ALA A 132 10.90 1.17 -6.74
C ALA A 132 10.97 2.52 -6.03
N SER A 133 11.12 2.48 -4.70
CA SER A 133 11.60 3.60 -3.89
C SER A 133 12.12 3.05 -2.57
N SER A 134 12.76 3.87 -1.74
CA SER A 134 13.11 3.48 -0.38
C SER A 134 12.01 3.92 0.59
N MET A 135 11.84 3.18 1.69
CA MET A 135 10.92 3.56 2.76
C MET A 135 11.30 4.91 3.37
N GLU A 136 12.60 5.20 3.47
CA GLU A 136 13.11 6.51 3.91
C GLU A 136 12.64 7.65 2.99
N GLU A 137 12.76 7.50 1.66
CA GLU A 137 12.35 8.55 0.72
C GLU A 137 10.84 8.77 0.75
N ILE A 138 10.06 7.69 0.76
CA ILE A 138 8.59 7.76 0.83
C ILE A 138 8.16 8.52 2.10
N GLU A 139 8.70 8.15 3.26
CA GLU A 139 8.38 8.84 4.52
C GLU A 139 8.82 10.30 4.48
N ALA A 140 10.03 10.60 3.98
CA ALA A 140 10.55 11.96 3.93
C ALA A 140 9.73 12.89 3.01
N VAL A 141 9.26 12.39 1.85
CA VAL A 141 8.40 13.15 0.94
C VAL A 141 7.02 13.39 1.58
N LEU A 142 6.42 12.36 2.16
CA LEU A 142 5.10 12.46 2.78
C LEU A 142 5.12 13.36 4.02
N GLU A 143 6.14 13.28 4.86
CA GLU A 143 6.32 14.13 6.04
C GLU A 143 6.48 15.60 5.66
N ARG A 144 7.35 15.90 4.68
CA ARG A 144 7.50 17.26 4.16
C ARG A 144 6.18 17.79 3.62
N ARG A 145 5.44 16.99 2.85
CA ARG A 145 4.13 17.37 2.31
C ARG A 145 3.12 17.63 3.42
N ALA A 146 2.96 16.70 4.37
CA ALA A 146 2.00 16.82 5.46
C ALA A 146 2.27 18.08 6.31
N THR A 147 3.54 18.31 6.66
CA THR A 147 3.96 19.50 7.42
C THR A 147 3.71 20.79 6.63
N ALA A 148 4.07 20.84 5.34
CA ALA A 148 3.81 22.00 4.49
C ALA A 148 2.32 22.31 4.32
N MET A 149 1.45 21.30 4.43
CA MET A 149 0.00 21.47 4.41
C MET A 149 -0.58 21.81 5.80
N GLY A 150 0.26 21.85 6.85
CA GLY A 150 -0.13 22.24 8.20
C GLY A 150 -0.59 21.10 9.12
N ALA A 151 -0.23 19.85 8.83
CA ALA A 151 -0.34 18.79 9.82
C ALA A 151 0.70 18.99 10.92
N GLU A 152 0.31 18.81 12.18
CA GLU A 152 1.24 18.83 13.30
C GLU A 152 1.76 17.42 13.55
N ILE A 153 3.09 17.25 13.66
CA ILE A 153 3.72 15.95 13.90
C ILE A 153 4.51 16.02 15.21
N ARG A 154 4.11 15.24 16.22
CA ARG A 154 4.80 15.12 17.51
C ARG A 154 5.51 13.79 17.63
N ARG A 155 6.84 13.85 17.69
CA ARG A 155 7.73 12.69 17.87
C ARG A 155 8.03 12.45 19.35
N GLY A 156 8.36 11.22 19.71
CA GLY A 156 8.52 10.80 21.11
C GLY A 156 7.19 10.71 21.89
N ALA A 157 6.06 10.84 21.20
CA ALA A 157 4.71 10.85 21.77
C ALA A 157 3.94 9.63 21.28
N GLY A 158 4.40 8.43 21.64
CA GLY A 158 3.69 7.19 21.28
C GLY A 158 2.37 7.06 22.04
N VAL A 159 1.30 6.63 21.37
CA VAL A 159 0.01 6.38 22.02
C VAL A 159 0.13 5.21 23.00
N GLU A 160 -0.31 5.46 24.23
CA GLU A 160 -0.27 4.53 25.37
C GLU A 160 -1.66 3.95 25.66
N SER A 161 -2.69 4.80 25.64
CA SER A 161 -4.08 4.39 25.83
C SER A 161 -5.05 5.37 25.19
N VAL A 162 -6.29 4.94 25.00
CA VAL A 162 -7.35 5.72 24.35
C VAL A 162 -8.66 5.55 25.11
N GLN A 163 -9.48 6.59 25.14
CA GLN A 163 -10.87 6.55 25.58
C GLN A 163 -11.71 7.22 24.53
N GLN A 164 -12.83 6.62 24.12
CA GLN A 164 -13.76 7.23 23.18
C GLN A 164 -15.12 7.50 23.79
N SER A 165 -15.82 8.45 23.20
CA SER A 165 -17.19 8.86 23.50
C SER A 165 -17.94 9.05 22.17
N ASP A 166 -19.23 9.35 22.24
CA ASP A 166 -20.03 9.64 21.05
C ASP A 166 -19.52 10.86 20.26
N THR A 167 -18.80 11.78 20.92
CA THR A 167 -18.33 13.05 20.35
C THR A 167 -16.86 13.06 19.94
N GLY A 168 -16.06 12.08 20.35
CA GLY A 168 -14.64 12.01 20.00
C GLY A 168 -13.81 11.05 20.85
N ALA A 169 -12.48 11.14 20.71
CA ALA A 169 -11.50 10.34 21.41
C ALA A 169 -10.52 11.20 22.23
N THR A 170 -10.22 10.73 23.43
CA THR A 170 -9.14 11.21 24.30
C THR A 170 -7.97 10.26 24.18
N VAL A 171 -6.79 10.78 23.85
CA VAL A 171 -5.59 10.00 23.54
C VAL A 171 -4.49 10.36 24.55
N TYR A 172 -3.97 9.36 25.24
CA TYR A 172 -2.85 9.50 26.17
C TYR A 172 -1.56 9.10 25.44
N ALA A 173 -0.61 10.02 25.35
CA ALA A 173 0.64 9.80 24.63
C ALA A 173 1.77 10.67 25.17
N GLY A 174 2.93 10.06 25.45
CA GLY A 174 4.13 10.80 25.90
C GLY A 174 3.90 11.57 27.21
N GLY A 175 3.07 11.02 28.11
CA GLY A 175 2.67 11.69 29.36
C GLY A 175 1.74 12.90 29.19
N GLN A 176 1.19 13.14 27.99
CA GLN A 176 0.25 14.22 27.69
C GLN A 176 -1.12 13.67 27.26
N ILE A 177 -2.13 14.54 27.32
CA ILE A 177 -3.51 14.24 26.91
C ILE A 177 -3.83 15.06 25.66
N PHE A 178 -4.36 14.40 24.64
CA PHE A 178 -4.81 14.99 23.38
C PHE A 178 -6.27 14.66 23.13
N HIS A 179 -6.98 15.55 22.44
CA HIS A 179 -8.38 15.35 22.08
C HIS A 179 -8.56 15.45 20.56
N GLY A 180 -9.25 14.46 20.01
CA GLY A 180 -9.61 14.39 18.59
C GLY A 180 -11.10 14.10 18.42
N ARG A 181 -11.76 14.65 17.39
CA ARG A 181 -13.11 14.19 17.00
C ARG A 181 -13.06 12.76 16.46
N TRP A 182 -11.93 12.37 15.89
CA TRP A 182 -11.62 11.03 15.42
C TRP A 182 -10.19 10.63 15.77
N LEU A 183 -9.97 9.33 15.93
CA LEU A 183 -8.65 8.72 16.05
C LEU A 183 -8.44 7.70 14.93
N VAL A 184 -7.29 7.74 14.27
CA VAL A 184 -6.89 6.70 13.31
C VAL A 184 -5.59 6.04 13.75
N GLY A 185 -5.63 4.73 13.98
CA GLY A 185 -4.47 3.90 14.27
C GLY A 185 -3.71 3.55 12.99
N CYS A 186 -2.52 4.13 12.83
CA CYS A 186 -1.53 3.85 11.79
C CYS A 186 -0.20 3.37 12.40
N ASP A 187 -0.27 2.80 13.61
CA ASP A 187 0.83 2.52 14.54
C ASP A 187 1.41 1.09 14.41
N GLY A 188 1.22 0.49 13.24
CA GLY A 188 1.87 -0.74 12.81
C GLY A 188 1.29 -2.04 13.39
N GLY A 189 1.94 -3.18 13.07
CA GLY A 189 1.42 -4.53 13.39
C GLY A 189 1.14 -4.80 14.88
N ARG A 190 1.80 -4.07 15.78
CA ARG A 190 1.64 -4.16 17.24
C ARG A 190 0.74 -3.07 17.82
N SER A 191 -0.08 -2.44 16.96
CA SER A 191 -0.96 -1.30 17.25
C SER A 191 -1.52 -1.30 18.68
N THR A 192 -1.22 -0.22 19.39
CA THR A 192 -1.84 0.11 20.67
C THR A 192 -3.29 0.52 20.43
N VAL A 193 -3.55 1.29 19.37
CA VAL A 193 -4.90 1.77 19.04
C VAL A 193 -5.86 0.61 18.75
N ARG A 194 -5.44 -0.41 18.00
CA ARG A 194 -6.25 -1.61 17.73
C ARG A 194 -6.68 -2.29 19.03
N LYS A 195 -5.72 -2.51 19.94
CA LYS A 195 -5.97 -3.20 21.21
C LYS A 195 -6.85 -2.37 22.15
N ALA A 196 -6.52 -1.10 22.33
CA ALA A 196 -7.23 -0.21 23.23
C ALA A 196 -8.62 0.19 22.68
N GLY A 197 -8.78 0.19 21.35
CA GLY A 197 -10.06 0.38 20.67
C GLY A 197 -10.94 -0.87 20.61
N GLY A 198 -10.53 -2.00 21.20
CA GLY A 198 -11.34 -3.22 21.29
C GLY A 198 -11.61 -3.91 19.95
N PHE A 199 -10.69 -3.82 19.00
CA PHE A 199 -10.81 -4.51 17.72
C PHE A 199 -10.32 -5.96 17.82
N ASP A 200 -11.15 -6.89 17.36
CA ASP A 200 -10.72 -8.28 17.19
C ASP A 200 -9.71 -8.39 16.06
N PHE A 201 -8.67 -9.20 16.28
CA PHE A 201 -7.59 -9.42 15.31
C PHE A 201 -7.42 -10.91 15.08
N VAL A 202 -7.89 -11.39 13.93
CA VAL A 202 -8.03 -12.82 13.64
C VAL A 202 -7.14 -13.23 12.48
N GLY A 203 -6.61 -14.46 12.51
CA GLY A 203 -5.62 -14.87 11.53
C GLY A 203 -4.90 -16.16 11.86
N THR A 204 -3.73 -16.34 11.25
CA THR A 204 -2.87 -17.51 11.38
C THR A 204 -1.54 -17.15 12.02
N ASP A 205 -1.14 -17.93 13.02
CA ASP A 205 0.19 -17.88 13.62
C ASP A 205 1.28 -18.29 12.63
N PRO A 206 2.56 -17.94 12.88
CA PRO A 206 3.61 -18.10 11.90
C PRO A 206 4.07 -19.55 11.77
N GLU A 207 4.45 -19.92 10.54
CA GLU A 207 5.11 -21.18 10.24
C GLU A 207 6.64 -21.05 10.23
N PHE A 208 7.17 -19.83 10.10
CA PHE A 208 8.61 -19.62 9.98
C PHE A 208 9.10 -18.32 10.62
N THR A 209 10.41 -18.29 10.89
CA THR A 209 11.17 -17.06 11.11
C THR A 209 11.94 -16.70 9.85
N GLY A 210 11.66 -15.52 9.31
CA GLY A 210 12.42 -14.90 8.24
C GLY A 210 13.50 -14.00 8.81
N TYR A 211 14.64 -13.95 8.14
CA TYR A 211 15.82 -13.16 8.50
C TYR A 211 16.18 -12.26 7.32
N SER A 212 16.55 -11.02 7.62
CA SER A 212 17.20 -10.11 6.68
C SER A 212 18.46 -9.59 7.35
N VAL A 213 19.61 -9.96 6.82
CA VAL A 213 20.92 -9.71 7.44
C VAL A 213 21.92 -9.17 6.43
N GLU A 214 22.78 -8.28 6.91
CA GLU A 214 23.99 -7.83 6.23
C GLU A 214 25.17 -8.35 7.04
N VAL A 215 25.91 -9.28 6.45
CA VAL A 215 26.99 -10.04 7.10
C VAL A 215 28.31 -9.86 6.38
N GLU A 216 29.39 -10.03 7.12
CA GLU A 216 30.72 -10.28 6.58
C GLU A 216 31.00 -11.77 6.68
N MET A 217 31.60 -12.35 5.63
CA MET A 217 31.86 -13.79 5.53
C MET A 217 33.32 -14.04 5.14
N ALA A 218 33.92 -15.10 5.69
CA ALA A 218 35.29 -15.50 5.34
C ALA A 218 35.37 -16.25 4.00
N ASP A 219 34.29 -16.93 3.64
CA ASP A 219 34.16 -17.89 2.55
C ASP A 219 32.84 -17.67 1.75
N PRO A 220 32.57 -16.44 1.26
CA PRO A 220 31.33 -16.09 0.57
C PRO A 220 31.07 -16.91 -0.69
N GLU A 221 32.10 -17.44 -1.34
CA GLU A 221 32.02 -18.30 -2.53
C GLU A 221 31.27 -19.61 -2.30
N LYS A 222 31.11 -20.02 -1.04
CA LYS A 222 30.29 -21.19 -0.67
C LYS A 222 28.80 -20.96 -0.89
N LEU A 223 28.36 -19.72 -1.04
CA LEU A 223 26.97 -19.38 -1.35
C LEU A 223 26.84 -18.94 -2.80
N ALA A 224 25.98 -19.61 -3.55
CA ALA A 224 25.60 -19.14 -4.87
C ALA A 224 24.72 -17.89 -4.75
N PRO A 225 25.00 -16.80 -5.50
CA PRO A 225 24.11 -15.65 -5.59
C PRO A 225 22.70 -16.02 -6.09
N GLY A 226 21.71 -15.20 -5.75
CA GLY A 226 20.32 -15.44 -6.12
C GLY A 226 19.53 -16.23 -5.08
N ARG A 227 18.34 -16.69 -5.46
CA ARG A 227 17.37 -17.37 -4.58
C ARG A 227 17.46 -18.88 -4.73
N HIS A 228 17.51 -19.57 -3.59
CA HIS A 228 17.67 -21.02 -3.49
C HIS A 228 16.64 -21.62 -2.54
N TYR A 229 15.97 -22.67 -3.01
CA TYR A 229 15.13 -23.53 -2.18
C TYR A 229 15.96 -24.72 -1.72
N THR A 230 15.91 -25.03 -0.43
CA THR A 230 16.69 -26.11 0.17
C THR A 230 15.77 -27.07 0.93
N PRO A 231 16.27 -28.26 1.34
CA PRO A 231 15.50 -29.21 2.14
C PRO A 231 15.07 -28.70 3.52
N THR A 232 15.63 -27.58 3.98
CA THR A 232 15.41 -27.01 5.33
C THR A 232 14.79 -25.62 5.29
N GLY A 233 14.73 -24.96 4.13
CA GLY A 233 14.13 -23.64 3.99
C GLY A 233 14.42 -22.98 2.66
N MET A 234 14.73 -21.68 2.70
CA MET A 234 15.21 -20.96 1.53
C MET A 234 16.13 -19.81 1.93
N TYR A 235 17.05 -19.45 1.03
CA TYR A 235 17.84 -18.24 1.16
C TYR A 235 17.93 -17.49 -0.17
N THR A 236 18.16 -16.20 -0.09
CA THR A 236 18.53 -15.34 -1.21
C THR A 236 19.80 -14.61 -0.82
N TYR A 237 20.87 -14.82 -1.58
CA TYR A 237 22.15 -14.19 -1.35
C TYR A 237 22.43 -13.13 -2.42
N GLN A 238 22.79 -11.94 -1.97
CA GLN A 238 23.29 -10.85 -2.79
C GLN A 238 24.67 -10.47 -2.29
N GLU A 239 25.65 -10.50 -3.20
CA GLU A 239 27.01 -10.08 -2.92
C GLU A 239 27.05 -8.61 -2.47
N PRO A 240 27.95 -8.24 -1.55
CA PRO A 240 28.95 -9.10 -0.91
C PRO A 240 28.45 -9.84 0.35
N GLY A 241 27.24 -9.56 0.85
CA GLY A 241 26.84 -10.03 2.18
C GLY A 241 25.39 -9.80 2.59
N THR A 242 24.51 -9.42 1.66
CA THR A 242 23.09 -9.23 1.98
C THR A 242 22.35 -10.55 1.80
N ILE A 243 21.77 -11.07 2.87
CA ILE A 243 21.07 -12.35 2.88
C ILE A 243 19.65 -12.18 3.41
N ALA A 244 18.68 -12.68 2.65
CA ALA A 244 17.34 -12.96 3.15
C ALA A 244 17.15 -14.47 3.26
N MET A 245 16.76 -15.00 4.41
CA MET A 245 16.55 -16.45 4.58
C MET A 245 15.33 -16.76 5.42
N VAL A 246 14.77 -17.95 5.23
CA VAL A 246 13.57 -18.44 5.92
C VAL A 246 13.90 -19.79 6.53
N ASP A 247 13.67 -19.88 7.84
CA ASP A 247 13.75 -21.10 8.64
C ASP A 247 12.34 -21.44 9.17
N PHE A 248 11.83 -22.61 8.81
CA PHE A 248 10.47 -23.08 9.17
C PHE A 248 10.41 -23.57 10.62
N ASP A 249 10.78 -22.68 11.56
CA ASP A 249 10.86 -22.94 12.99
C ASP A 249 9.56 -22.63 13.76
N GLY A 250 8.46 -22.32 13.08
CA GLY A 250 7.22 -21.86 13.71
C GLY A 250 7.29 -20.45 14.30
N GLY A 251 8.20 -19.60 13.81
CA GLY A 251 8.40 -18.25 14.32
C GLY A 251 9.10 -18.18 15.67
N ARG A 252 9.73 -19.27 16.12
CA ARG A 252 10.29 -19.42 17.49
C ARG A 252 11.39 -18.42 17.81
N PHE A 253 12.20 -18.01 16.83
CA PHE A 253 13.26 -17.04 17.07
C PHE A 253 12.79 -15.57 16.98
N HIS A 254 11.67 -15.28 16.31
CA HIS A 254 11.26 -13.91 16.04
C HIS A 254 11.10 -13.06 17.31
N ARG A 255 11.97 -12.05 17.47
CA ARG A 255 11.97 -11.08 18.58
C ARG A 255 12.03 -11.69 19.99
N THR A 256 12.55 -12.90 20.13
CA THR A 256 12.72 -13.55 21.46
C THR A 256 14.04 -13.22 22.13
N LYS A 257 15.10 -13.02 21.34
CA LYS A 257 16.44 -12.62 21.82
C LYS A 257 17.15 -11.76 20.78
N ALA A 258 18.25 -11.13 21.19
CA ALA A 258 19.11 -10.34 20.30
C ALA A 258 19.76 -11.23 19.24
N MET A 259 19.95 -10.69 18.03
CA MET A 259 20.65 -11.37 16.94
C MET A 259 22.15 -11.32 17.19
N THR A 260 22.84 -12.45 17.07
CA THR A 260 24.30 -12.54 17.13
C THR A 260 24.87 -13.13 15.83
N PRO A 261 26.14 -12.85 15.47
CA PRO A 261 26.80 -13.47 14.32
C PRO A 261 26.75 -15.00 14.35
N GLU A 262 26.93 -15.61 15.53
CA GLU A 262 26.93 -17.07 15.71
C GLU A 262 25.56 -17.68 15.44
N HIS A 263 24.49 -16.99 15.87
CA HIS A 263 23.12 -17.43 15.55
C HIS A 263 22.85 -17.33 14.05
N VAL A 264 23.22 -16.20 13.42
CA VAL A 264 23.06 -16.01 11.98
C VAL A 264 23.83 -17.07 11.20
N GLN A 265 25.07 -17.37 11.59
CA GLN A 265 25.85 -18.45 11.00
C GLN A 265 25.16 -19.81 11.16
N THR A 266 24.65 -20.12 12.36
CA THR A 266 23.98 -21.39 12.64
C THR A 266 22.76 -21.57 11.73
N VAL A 267 21.90 -20.56 11.63
CA VAL A 267 20.72 -20.59 10.77
C VAL A 267 21.12 -20.64 9.29
N LEU A 268 22.11 -19.82 8.89
CA LEU A 268 22.57 -19.79 7.50
C LEU A 268 23.10 -21.15 7.06
N ARG A 269 23.96 -21.79 7.84
CA ARG A 269 24.47 -23.15 7.56
C ARG A 269 23.34 -24.19 7.52
N HIS A 270 22.38 -24.08 8.44
CA HIS A 270 21.21 -24.97 8.45
C HIS A 270 20.37 -24.82 7.18
N VAL A 271 20.09 -23.58 6.77
CA VAL A 271 19.25 -23.28 5.61
C VAL A 271 19.97 -23.53 4.29
N SER A 272 21.25 -23.13 4.16
CA SER A 272 22.01 -23.28 2.92
C SER A 272 22.53 -24.70 2.69
N GLY A 273 22.74 -25.47 3.77
CA GLY A 273 23.46 -26.74 3.70
C GLY A 273 24.96 -26.60 3.46
N THR A 274 25.52 -25.41 3.66
CA THR A 274 26.95 -25.10 3.47
C THR A 274 27.62 -24.81 4.81
N ASP A 275 28.94 -24.93 4.89
CA ASP A 275 29.74 -24.65 6.09
C ASP A 275 30.28 -23.20 6.13
N VAL A 276 29.56 -22.25 5.52
CA VAL A 276 29.92 -20.83 5.44
C VAL A 276 30.14 -20.21 6.83
N THR A 277 31.12 -19.32 6.94
CA THR A 277 31.59 -18.71 8.18
C THR A 277 31.28 -17.22 8.19
N VAL A 278 30.47 -16.78 9.15
CA VAL A 278 30.12 -15.37 9.37
C VAL A 278 31.15 -14.76 10.32
N THR A 279 31.85 -13.72 9.87
CA THR A 279 32.88 -13.01 10.63
C THR A 279 32.38 -11.72 11.25
N GLY A 280 31.26 -11.18 10.74
CA GLY A 280 30.67 -9.94 11.23
C GLY A 280 29.18 -9.83 10.92
N LEU A 281 28.45 -9.10 11.76
CA LEU A 281 27.03 -8.79 11.57
C LEU A 281 26.84 -7.28 11.62
N ARG A 282 26.54 -6.68 10.46
CA ARG A 282 26.41 -5.23 10.31
C ARG A 282 24.99 -4.77 10.60
N LEU A 283 24.00 -5.51 10.08
CA LEU A 283 22.59 -5.21 10.28
C LEU A 283 21.78 -6.50 10.26
N ALA A 284 20.76 -6.59 11.11
CA ALA A 284 19.88 -7.73 11.17
C ALA A 284 18.48 -7.35 11.59
N THR A 285 17.49 -8.03 11.01
CA THR A 285 16.12 -8.04 11.50
C THR A 285 15.49 -9.40 11.26
N THR A 286 14.42 -9.68 12.00
CA THR A 286 13.58 -10.86 11.77
C THR A 286 12.17 -10.43 11.45
N TRP A 287 11.48 -11.30 10.73
CA TRP A 287 10.08 -11.17 10.35
C TRP A 287 9.43 -12.55 10.36
N THR A 288 8.11 -12.60 10.23
CA THR A 288 7.36 -13.85 10.19
C THR A 288 6.29 -13.77 9.12
N ASP A 289 5.65 -14.89 8.86
CA ASP A 289 4.50 -15.04 7.97
C ASP A 289 3.15 -14.88 8.65
N ARG A 290 3.11 -14.42 9.91
CA ARG A 290 1.86 -14.12 10.64
C ARG A 290 0.90 -13.34 9.74
N ALA A 291 -0.29 -13.87 9.53
CA ALA A 291 -1.31 -13.27 8.66
C ALA A 291 -2.59 -13.02 9.45
N TYR A 292 -2.77 -11.79 9.93
CA TYR A 292 -3.89 -11.39 10.78
C TYR A 292 -4.53 -10.10 10.28
N GLN A 293 -5.84 -9.97 10.48
CA GLN A 293 -6.61 -8.80 10.06
C GLN A 293 -7.66 -8.44 11.12
N ALA A 294 -7.92 -7.15 11.26
CA ALA A 294 -8.97 -6.63 12.12
C ALA A 294 -10.33 -6.91 11.49
N THR A 295 -11.29 -7.45 12.26
CA THR A 295 -12.60 -7.87 11.72
C THR A 295 -13.47 -6.70 11.21
N THR A 296 -13.17 -5.49 11.66
CA THR A 296 -13.70 -4.22 11.16
C THR A 296 -12.60 -3.17 11.21
N TYR A 297 -12.65 -2.17 10.33
CA TYR A 297 -11.67 -1.08 10.31
C TYR A 297 -12.19 0.19 11.00
N ARG A 298 -13.44 0.17 11.49
CA ARG A 298 -14.06 1.24 12.27
C ARG A 298 -14.73 0.67 13.50
N ASN A 299 -14.50 1.30 14.65
CA ASN A 299 -15.23 1.07 15.88
C ASN A 299 -15.53 2.43 16.55
N GLY A 300 -16.76 2.92 16.38
CA GLY A 300 -17.17 4.24 16.86
C GLY A 300 -16.38 5.37 16.18
N ARG A 301 -15.62 6.12 16.99
CA ARG A 301 -14.76 7.25 16.57
C ARG A 301 -13.30 6.83 16.32
N ILE A 302 -12.99 5.54 16.42
CA ILE A 302 -11.66 4.98 16.18
C ILE A 302 -11.67 4.20 14.87
N LEU A 303 -10.67 4.42 14.02
CA LEU A 303 -10.43 3.67 12.79
C LEU A 303 -9.01 3.10 12.76
N LEU A 304 -8.75 2.12 11.91
CA LEU A 304 -7.42 1.52 11.72
C LEU A 304 -7.05 1.52 10.24
N ALA A 305 -5.78 1.80 9.92
CA ALA A 305 -5.25 1.75 8.55
C ALA A 305 -3.85 1.13 8.51
N GLY A 306 -3.51 0.46 7.39
CA GLY A 306 -2.21 -0.18 7.20
C GLY A 306 -1.96 -1.32 8.18
N ASP A 307 -0.71 -1.50 8.60
CA ASP A 307 -0.30 -2.61 9.47
C ASP A 307 -1.05 -2.69 10.81
N ALA A 308 -1.67 -1.58 11.25
CA ALA A 308 -2.55 -1.58 12.41
C ALA A 308 -3.84 -2.40 12.17
N ALA A 309 -4.33 -2.44 10.94
CA ALA A 309 -5.53 -3.17 10.52
C ALA A 309 -5.21 -4.57 9.97
N HIS A 310 -4.04 -4.80 9.38
CA HIS A 310 -3.69 -6.08 8.76
C HIS A 310 -2.18 -6.32 8.73
N ILE A 311 -1.74 -7.54 9.02
CA ILE A 311 -0.35 -7.97 8.87
C ILE A 311 -0.32 -9.24 8.04
N HIS A 312 0.74 -9.42 7.26
CA HIS A 312 1.01 -10.62 6.49
C HIS A 312 2.51 -10.71 6.17
N SER A 313 2.92 -11.80 5.54
CA SER A 313 4.31 -11.98 5.12
C SER A 313 4.75 -10.86 4.16
N PRO A 314 5.99 -10.34 4.26
CA PRO A 314 6.52 -9.33 3.33
C PRO A 314 6.76 -9.88 1.92
N LEU A 315 6.53 -11.18 1.68
CA LEU A 315 6.68 -11.83 0.38
C LEU A 315 5.84 -11.13 -0.70
N GLY A 316 6.52 -10.62 -1.73
CA GLY A 316 5.89 -9.91 -2.84
C GLY A 316 5.63 -8.43 -2.59
N GLY A 317 6.02 -7.85 -1.45
CA GLY A 317 6.07 -6.39 -1.24
C GLY A 317 4.70 -5.68 -1.17
N GLN A 318 3.63 -6.36 -0.78
CA GLN A 318 2.26 -5.83 -0.89
C GLN A 318 1.78 -5.00 0.32
N GLY A 319 2.36 -5.17 1.51
CA GLY A 319 1.83 -4.58 2.74
C GLY A 319 1.79 -3.05 2.73
N LEU A 320 2.88 -2.41 2.27
CA LEU A 320 2.93 -0.95 2.12
C LEU A 320 1.87 -0.44 1.14
N ASN A 321 1.72 -1.11 -0.02
CA ASN A 321 0.76 -0.73 -1.04
C ASN A 321 -0.68 -0.85 -0.54
N LEU A 322 -0.99 -1.92 0.20
CA LEU A 322 -2.29 -2.12 0.83
C LEU A 322 -2.60 -0.98 1.81
N GLY A 323 -1.66 -0.63 2.68
CA GLY A 323 -1.83 0.46 3.65
C GLY A 323 -1.94 1.86 3.03
N LEU A 324 -1.17 2.16 1.98
CA LEU A 324 -1.30 3.44 1.25
C LEU A 324 -2.67 3.55 0.56
N GLY A 325 -3.19 2.44 0.04
CA GLY A 325 -4.56 2.37 -0.49
C GLY A 325 -5.62 2.60 0.59
N ASP A 326 -5.37 2.18 1.84
CA ASP A 326 -6.27 2.47 2.95
C ASP A 326 -6.32 3.97 3.28
N ALA A 327 -5.16 4.62 3.35
CA ALA A 327 -5.06 6.06 3.61
C ALA A 327 -5.80 6.88 2.55
N LEU A 328 -5.61 6.55 1.27
CA LEU A 328 -6.31 7.22 0.16
C LEU A 328 -7.82 7.02 0.23
N ASN A 329 -8.28 5.79 0.51
CA ASN A 329 -9.71 5.48 0.60
C ASN A 329 -10.37 6.19 1.80
N LEU A 330 -9.70 6.20 2.95
CA LEU A 330 -10.23 6.76 4.18
C LEU A 330 -10.24 8.29 4.18
N GLY A 331 -9.16 8.92 3.71
CA GLY A 331 -8.91 10.35 3.92
C GLY A 331 -10.06 11.25 3.46
N TRP A 332 -10.56 11.05 2.24
CA TRP A 332 -11.65 11.86 1.69
C TRP A 332 -13.00 11.57 2.37
N LYS A 333 -13.27 10.31 2.73
CA LYS A 333 -14.51 9.89 3.42
C LYS A 333 -14.58 10.46 4.82
N LEU A 334 -13.48 10.36 5.57
CA LEU A 334 -13.38 10.91 6.91
C LEU A 334 -13.50 12.44 6.89
N ALA A 335 -12.85 13.10 5.93
CA ALA A 335 -13.00 14.53 5.75
C ALA A 335 -14.45 14.95 5.45
N ALA A 336 -15.17 14.21 4.61
CA ALA A 336 -16.58 14.47 4.32
C ALA A 336 -17.48 14.25 5.56
N ALA A 337 -17.21 13.19 6.33
CA ALA A 337 -17.92 12.94 7.60
C ALA A 337 -17.68 14.07 8.62
N ILE A 338 -16.48 14.66 8.67
CA ILE A 338 -16.13 15.79 9.55
C ILE A 338 -16.83 17.08 9.12
N ARG A 339 -16.92 17.34 7.81
CA ARG A 339 -17.66 18.50 7.26
C ARG A 339 -19.17 18.38 7.43
N GLY A 340 -19.69 17.17 7.58
CA GLY A 340 -21.12 16.89 7.71
C GLY A 340 -21.88 16.92 6.38
N ASP A 341 -21.17 16.86 5.25
CA ASP A 341 -21.74 16.81 3.90
C ASP A 341 -21.77 15.38 3.31
N ALA A 342 -21.31 14.39 4.08
CA ALA A 342 -21.35 12.98 3.73
C ALA A 342 -22.70 12.32 4.05
N PRO A 343 -23.15 11.35 3.23
CA PRO A 343 -24.15 10.36 3.64
C PRO A 343 -23.69 9.64 4.92
N ALA A 344 -24.64 9.30 5.81
CA ALA A 344 -24.34 8.66 7.10
C ALA A 344 -23.48 7.39 6.97
N GLU A 345 -23.79 6.58 5.96
CA GLU A 345 -23.14 5.28 5.70
C GLU A 345 -21.79 5.41 4.95
N LEU A 346 -21.42 6.61 4.48
CA LEU A 346 -20.23 6.78 3.64
C LEU A 346 -18.96 6.28 4.34
N LEU A 347 -18.80 6.60 5.62
CA LEU A 347 -17.60 6.21 6.35
C LEU A 347 -17.54 4.69 6.59
N ASP A 348 -18.68 4.00 6.70
CA ASP A 348 -18.74 2.54 6.85
C ASP A 348 -18.32 1.81 5.58
N THR A 349 -18.41 2.47 4.42
CA THR A 349 -17.85 1.93 3.17
C THR A 349 -16.33 1.75 3.22
N TYR A 350 -15.62 2.39 4.16
CA TYR A 350 -14.18 2.15 4.34
C TYR A 350 -13.91 0.67 4.68
N THR A 351 -14.62 0.14 5.67
CA THR A 351 -14.51 -1.28 6.04
C THR A 351 -14.96 -2.17 4.88
N SER A 352 -16.14 -1.92 4.29
CA SER A 352 -16.67 -2.82 3.27
C SER A 352 -15.88 -2.83 1.95
N GLU A 353 -15.12 -1.77 1.65
CA GLU A 353 -14.23 -1.72 0.48
C GLU A 353 -12.83 -2.25 0.77
N ARG A 354 -12.24 -1.90 1.92
CA ARG A 354 -10.81 -2.19 2.20
C ARG A 354 -10.56 -3.50 2.91
N HIS A 355 -11.50 -3.95 3.75
CA HIS A 355 -11.37 -5.24 4.42
C HIS A 355 -11.29 -6.42 3.44
N PRO A 356 -12.16 -6.53 2.40
CA PRO A 356 -12.05 -7.64 1.43
C PRO A 356 -10.73 -7.65 0.66
N VAL A 357 -10.17 -6.48 0.33
CA VAL A 357 -8.86 -6.38 -0.33
C VAL A 357 -7.74 -6.88 0.59
N GLY A 358 -7.77 -6.49 1.87
CA GLY A 358 -6.83 -7.01 2.86
C GLY A 358 -6.91 -8.54 2.99
N ALA A 359 -8.13 -9.09 3.05
CA ALA A 359 -8.34 -10.54 3.16
C ALA A 359 -7.74 -11.30 1.97
N GLN A 360 -7.95 -10.80 0.74
CA GLN A 360 -7.39 -11.39 -0.47
C GLN A 360 -5.84 -11.39 -0.45
N ILE A 361 -5.21 -10.31 0.03
CA ILE A 361 -3.75 -10.22 0.12
C ILE A 361 -3.20 -11.15 1.21
N LEU A 362 -3.92 -11.31 2.32
CA LEU A 362 -3.56 -12.27 3.37
C LEU A 362 -3.59 -13.71 2.82
N ASP A 363 -4.64 -14.08 2.09
CA ASP A 363 -4.73 -15.41 1.48
C ASP A 363 -3.68 -15.63 0.40
N TRP A 364 -3.37 -14.61 -0.40
CA TRP A 364 -2.25 -14.65 -1.34
C TRP A 364 -0.91 -14.89 -0.63
N SER A 365 -0.68 -14.20 0.49
CA SER A 365 0.50 -14.42 1.34
C SER A 365 0.55 -15.84 1.89
N ARG A 366 -0.57 -16.35 2.44
CA ARG A 366 -0.65 -17.73 2.97
C ARG A 366 -0.37 -18.76 1.89
N ALA A 367 -0.89 -18.56 0.68
CA ALA A 367 -0.63 -19.44 -0.46
C ALA A 367 0.86 -19.47 -0.84
N GLN A 368 1.54 -18.31 -0.82
CA GLN A 368 2.99 -18.27 -1.06
C GLN A 368 3.76 -19.04 0.01
N VAL A 369 3.42 -18.84 1.29
CA VAL A 369 4.06 -19.51 2.42
C VAL A 369 3.87 -21.04 2.33
N ALA A 370 2.65 -21.48 2.04
CA ALA A 370 2.33 -22.89 1.86
C ALA A 370 3.18 -23.52 0.75
N LEU A 371 3.37 -22.82 -0.38
CA LEU A 371 4.22 -23.29 -1.47
C LEU A 371 5.71 -23.28 -1.11
N MET A 372 6.14 -22.39 -0.21
CA MET A 372 7.53 -22.28 0.23
C MET A 372 7.98 -23.38 1.21
N ARG A 373 7.05 -24.14 1.83
CA ARG A 373 7.42 -25.21 2.78
C ARG A 373 8.44 -26.17 2.16
N PRO A 374 9.42 -26.67 2.93
CA PRO A 374 10.46 -27.57 2.44
C PRO A 374 10.00 -29.04 2.52
N SER A 375 8.86 -29.37 1.90
CA SER A 375 8.33 -30.75 1.84
C SER A 375 8.36 -31.31 0.42
N PRO A 376 8.44 -32.64 0.24
CA PRO A 376 8.35 -33.25 -1.10
C PRO A 376 7.09 -32.84 -1.87
N SER A 377 5.93 -32.80 -1.19
CA SER A 377 4.65 -32.43 -1.80
C SER A 377 4.61 -30.99 -2.29
N THR A 378 5.21 -30.05 -1.54
CA THR A 378 5.24 -28.64 -1.92
C THR A 378 6.29 -28.36 -2.99
N ARG A 379 7.37 -29.15 -3.09
CA ARG A 379 8.27 -29.11 -4.26
C ARG A 379 7.56 -29.57 -5.54
N ALA A 380 6.77 -30.64 -5.47
CA ALA A 380 5.97 -31.08 -6.62
C ALA A 380 4.92 -30.03 -7.02
N LEU A 381 4.22 -29.43 -6.04
CA LEU A 381 3.28 -28.35 -6.31
C LEU A 381 3.96 -27.11 -6.89
N GLU A 382 5.15 -26.76 -6.42
CA GLU A 382 5.95 -25.65 -6.95
C GLU A 382 6.26 -25.84 -8.43
N THR A 383 6.59 -27.06 -8.86
CA THR A 383 6.81 -27.38 -10.28
C THR A 383 5.54 -27.15 -11.11
N ILE A 384 4.37 -27.59 -10.64
CA ILE A 384 3.09 -27.37 -11.34
C ILE A 384 2.78 -25.86 -11.44
N ILE A 385 2.97 -25.11 -10.35
CA ILE A 385 2.69 -23.67 -10.36
C ILE A 385 3.67 -22.93 -11.28
N ARG A 386 4.92 -23.40 -11.37
CA ARG A 386 5.90 -22.90 -12.33
C ARG A 386 5.46 -23.15 -13.77
N ASP A 387 5.02 -24.36 -14.12
CA ASP A 387 4.51 -24.66 -15.45
C ASP A 387 3.36 -23.73 -15.84
N LEU A 388 2.44 -23.45 -14.90
CA LEU A 388 1.35 -22.49 -15.11
C LEU A 388 1.86 -21.07 -15.32
N ILE A 389 2.79 -20.60 -14.46
CA ILE A 389 3.40 -19.26 -14.55
C ILE A 389 4.14 -19.05 -15.89
N GLU A 390 4.73 -20.10 -16.45
CA GLU A 390 5.45 -20.05 -17.72
C GLU A 390 4.53 -19.90 -18.94
N THR A 391 3.22 -20.12 -18.79
CA THR A 391 2.24 -19.77 -19.82
C THR A 391 1.97 -18.26 -19.86
N ARG A 392 1.58 -17.74 -21.03
CA ARG A 392 1.19 -16.32 -21.17
C ARG A 392 0.03 -15.95 -20.25
N ASP A 393 -0.96 -16.82 -20.14
CA ASP A 393 -2.13 -16.61 -19.29
C ASP A 393 -1.78 -16.65 -17.80
N GLY A 394 -0.94 -17.58 -17.37
CA GLY A 394 -0.46 -17.64 -16.01
C GLY A 394 0.38 -16.43 -15.64
N ALA A 395 1.40 -16.08 -16.44
CA ALA A 395 2.19 -14.87 -16.21
C ALA A 395 1.31 -13.62 -16.07
N THR A 396 0.28 -13.50 -16.91
CA THR A 396 -0.70 -12.39 -16.84
C THR A 396 -1.52 -12.44 -15.55
N TYR A 397 -2.03 -13.60 -15.15
CA TYR A 397 -2.80 -13.79 -13.91
C TYR A 397 -2.00 -13.39 -12.66
N PHE A 398 -0.72 -13.75 -12.59
CA PHE A 398 0.16 -13.41 -11.47
C PHE A 398 0.55 -11.93 -11.49
N ALA A 399 0.83 -11.37 -12.67
CA ALA A 399 1.13 -9.95 -12.83
C ALA A 399 -0.03 -9.05 -12.38
N GLU A 400 -1.27 -9.39 -12.75
CA GLU A 400 -2.46 -8.64 -12.35
C GLU A 400 -2.59 -8.49 -10.83
N ARG A 401 -2.29 -9.55 -10.09
CA ARG A 401 -2.39 -9.57 -8.62
C ARG A 401 -1.22 -8.88 -7.98
N VAL A 402 0.01 -9.16 -8.42
CA VAL A 402 1.23 -8.54 -7.86
C VAL A 402 1.24 -7.03 -8.12
N TRP A 403 0.75 -6.57 -9.27
CA TRP A 403 0.71 -5.16 -9.63
C TRP A 403 -0.59 -4.45 -9.23
N GLY A 404 -1.58 -5.18 -8.72
CA GLY A 404 -2.86 -4.63 -8.28
C GLY A 404 -3.74 -4.07 -9.42
N ILE A 405 -3.50 -4.47 -10.67
CA ILE A 405 -4.23 -3.99 -11.86
C ILE A 405 -5.71 -4.41 -11.80
N SER A 406 -5.98 -5.60 -11.27
CA SER A 406 -7.33 -6.15 -11.21
C SER A 406 -8.18 -5.60 -10.06
N LEU A 407 -7.63 -4.70 -9.21
CA LEU A 407 -8.34 -4.13 -8.06
C LEU A 407 -9.67 -3.50 -8.50
N ARG A 408 -10.75 -3.98 -7.87
CA ARG A 408 -12.11 -3.48 -8.06
C ARG A 408 -12.88 -3.56 -6.74
N TYR A 409 -13.55 -2.48 -6.38
CA TYR A 409 -14.55 -2.49 -5.31
C TYR A 409 -15.92 -2.92 -5.85
N GLU A 410 -16.65 -3.70 -5.06
CA GLU A 410 -18.03 -4.08 -5.39
C GLU A 410 -18.98 -2.93 -5.02
N LEU A 411 -19.07 -1.94 -5.90
CA LEU A 411 -19.92 -0.75 -5.70
C LEU A 411 -21.34 -0.93 -6.28
N GLY A 412 -21.58 -1.99 -7.06
CA GLY A 412 -22.78 -2.15 -7.88
C GLY A 412 -22.65 -1.43 -9.24
N GLY A 413 -23.76 -1.28 -9.97
CA GLY A 413 -23.81 -0.63 -11.28
C GLY A 413 -23.60 -1.59 -12.46
N GLN A 414 -24.05 -1.17 -13.64
CA GLN A 414 -24.07 -2.01 -14.86
C GLN A 414 -22.74 -1.98 -15.63
N HIS A 415 -22.00 -0.86 -15.58
CA HIS A 415 -20.78 -0.70 -16.38
C HIS A 415 -19.56 -1.38 -15.72
N PRO A 416 -18.75 -2.19 -16.45
CA PRO A 416 -17.65 -2.98 -15.85
C PRO A 416 -16.49 -2.15 -15.25
N LEU A 417 -16.42 -0.86 -15.60
CA LEU A 417 -15.46 0.09 -15.03
C LEU A 417 -15.83 0.54 -13.60
N VAL A 418 -17.11 0.43 -13.19
CA VAL A 418 -17.53 0.83 -11.85
C VAL A 418 -16.80 -0.01 -10.80
N GLY A 419 -16.24 0.69 -9.80
CA GLY A 419 -15.40 0.13 -8.76
C GLY A 419 -13.92 0.02 -9.10
N ARG A 420 -13.51 0.31 -10.34
CA ARG A 420 -12.11 0.28 -10.79
C ARG A 420 -11.49 1.69 -10.77
N SER A 421 -10.17 1.73 -10.82
CA SER A 421 -9.42 2.96 -11.07
C SER A 421 -9.83 3.58 -12.41
N VAL A 422 -10.05 4.89 -12.44
CA VAL A 422 -10.30 5.61 -13.69
C VAL A 422 -9.06 5.51 -14.58
N PRO A 423 -9.21 5.19 -15.88
CA PRO A 423 -8.11 5.29 -16.84
C PRO A 423 -7.57 6.72 -16.87
N ASP A 424 -6.25 6.87 -17.03
CA ASP A 424 -5.61 8.18 -17.06
C ASP A 424 -5.76 8.83 -18.44
N PHE A 425 -7.01 9.15 -18.81
CA PHE A 425 -7.34 9.73 -20.10
C PHE A 425 -6.54 11.00 -20.38
N VAL A 426 -5.97 11.09 -21.57
CA VAL A 426 -5.38 12.32 -22.10
C VAL A 426 -6.48 13.09 -22.80
N LEU A 427 -6.91 14.21 -22.21
CA LEU A 427 -7.91 15.09 -22.81
C LEU A 427 -7.34 15.75 -24.08
N THR A 428 -8.21 16.21 -24.98
CA THR A 428 -7.79 16.88 -26.22
C THR A 428 -7.02 18.18 -26.00
N ASP A 429 -7.10 18.76 -24.81
CA ASP A 429 -6.31 19.93 -24.39
C ASP A 429 -4.96 19.56 -23.73
N GLY A 430 -4.61 18.27 -23.71
CA GLY A 430 -3.35 17.73 -23.20
C GLY A 430 -3.34 17.39 -21.71
N ARG A 431 -4.36 17.78 -20.94
CA ARG A 431 -4.44 17.46 -19.50
C ARG A 431 -4.72 15.98 -19.29
N LYS A 432 -4.15 15.40 -18.24
CA LYS A 432 -4.44 14.02 -17.82
C LYS A 432 -5.40 13.99 -16.62
N ILE A 433 -6.26 12.97 -16.54
CA ILE A 433 -7.22 12.82 -15.44
C ILE A 433 -6.54 12.76 -14.07
N GLY A 434 -5.38 12.10 -13.99
CA GLY A 434 -4.57 12.06 -12.77
C GLY A 434 -4.25 13.45 -12.24
N GLU A 435 -4.00 14.43 -13.11
CA GLU A 435 -3.67 15.80 -12.73
C GLU A 435 -4.89 16.57 -12.20
N LEU A 436 -6.07 16.27 -12.75
CA LEU A 436 -7.34 16.87 -12.32
C LEU A 436 -7.76 16.40 -10.92
N LEU A 437 -7.23 15.26 -10.46
CA LEU A 437 -7.47 14.70 -9.12
C LEU A 437 -6.53 15.25 -8.03
N ARG A 438 -5.56 16.13 -8.37
CA ARG A 438 -4.58 16.69 -7.42
C ARG A 438 -5.21 17.43 -6.25
N GLU A 439 -6.39 18.02 -6.45
CA GLU A 439 -7.11 18.76 -5.41
C GLU A 439 -7.97 17.87 -4.51
N GLY A 440 -8.07 16.55 -4.77
CA GLY A 440 -8.88 15.65 -3.97
C GLY A 440 -10.39 15.89 -4.09
N ARG A 441 -10.85 16.48 -5.20
CA ARG A 441 -12.27 16.62 -5.55
C ARG A 441 -12.72 15.45 -6.43
N ALA A 442 -14.01 15.13 -6.36
CA ALA A 442 -14.61 14.21 -7.30
C ALA A 442 -14.69 14.83 -8.70
N LEU A 443 -14.71 14.02 -9.75
CA LEU A 443 -14.83 14.48 -11.13
C LEU A 443 -16.10 13.92 -11.78
N LEU A 444 -16.87 14.76 -12.44
CA LEU A 444 -17.85 14.33 -13.44
C LEU A 444 -17.27 14.60 -14.82
N LEU A 445 -16.81 13.54 -15.47
CA LEU A 445 -16.25 13.54 -16.82
C LEU A 445 -17.40 13.40 -17.83
N ASN A 446 -17.46 14.31 -18.80
CA ASN A 446 -18.39 14.25 -19.92
C ASN A 446 -17.59 14.34 -21.23
N PHE A 447 -17.45 13.20 -21.90
CA PHE A 447 -16.78 13.07 -23.19
C PHE A 447 -17.74 13.27 -24.37
N GLY A 448 -19.05 13.16 -24.13
CA GLY A 448 -20.08 13.22 -25.17
C GLY A 448 -20.35 14.64 -25.68
N VAL A 449 -20.67 14.73 -26.97
CA VAL A 449 -21.12 15.97 -27.67
C VAL A 449 -22.61 16.30 -27.38
N GLY A 450 -23.23 15.57 -26.43
CA GLY A 450 -24.64 15.66 -26.10
C GLY A 450 -25.00 16.78 -25.13
N ALA A 451 -26.06 16.56 -24.33
CA ALA A 451 -26.53 17.54 -23.35
C ALA A 451 -25.52 17.74 -22.22
N SER A 452 -25.22 19.01 -21.89
CA SER A 452 -24.35 19.36 -20.76
C SER A 452 -24.87 18.77 -19.45
N LEU A 453 -23.95 18.23 -18.65
CA LEU A 453 -24.19 17.77 -17.28
C LEU A 453 -23.75 18.80 -16.23
N GLU A 454 -23.30 19.98 -16.67
CA GLU A 454 -22.76 21.03 -15.80
C GLU A 454 -23.75 21.48 -14.72
N ALA A 455 -25.00 21.74 -15.10
CA ALA A 455 -26.05 22.14 -14.16
C ALA A 455 -26.34 21.06 -13.11
N LEU A 456 -26.15 19.78 -13.45
CA LEU A 456 -26.30 18.68 -12.52
C LEU A 456 -25.08 18.58 -11.59
N ALA A 457 -23.86 18.72 -12.12
CA ALA A 457 -22.64 18.78 -11.30
C ALA A 457 -22.67 19.95 -10.30
N GLY A 458 -23.20 21.11 -10.74
CA GLY A 458 -23.31 22.33 -9.95
C GLY A 458 -24.15 22.18 -8.66
N ARG A 459 -25.01 21.16 -8.59
CA ARG A 459 -25.73 20.80 -7.35
C ARG A 459 -24.78 20.41 -6.22
N TRP A 460 -23.62 19.83 -6.55
CA TRP A 460 -22.57 19.47 -5.60
C TRP A 460 -21.37 20.43 -5.66
N THR A 461 -21.65 21.74 -5.73
CA THR A 461 -20.62 22.79 -5.79
C THR A 461 -19.54 22.57 -4.72
N GLY A 462 -18.27 22.61 -5.15
CA GLY A 462 -17.10 22.38 -4.28
C GLY A 462 -16.76 20.92 -4.01
N ARG A 463 -17.69 19.98 -4.21
CA ARG A 463 -17.49 18.52 -4.01
C ARG A 463 -17.18 17.80 -5.32
N ILE A 464 -17.92 18.13 -6.39
CA ILE A 464 -17.74 17.57 -7.75
C ILE A 464 -17.23 18.68 -8.69
N ALA A 465 -16.13 18.42 -9.40
CA ALA A 465 -15.67 19.23 -10.51
C ALA A 465 -16.24 18.68 -11.83
N TYR A 466 -16.81 19.55 -12.66
CA TYR A 466 -17.28 19.17 -14.00
C TYR A 466 -16.17 19.34 -15.03
N VAL A 467 -15.99 18.34 -15.89
CA VAL A 467 -15.00 18.36 -16.97
C VAL A 467 -15.70 17.91 -18.26
N ALA A 468 -15.91 18.86 -19.17
CA ALA A 468 -16.39 18.59 -20.52
C ALA A 468 -15.24 18.71 -21.51
N ALA A 469 -14.71 17.58 -21.94
CA ALA A 469 -13.64 17.52 -22.92
C ALA A 469 -13.63 16.13 -23.55
N ASN A 470 -13.26 16.04 -24.83
CA ASN A 470 -12.99 14.75 -25.46
C ASN A 470 -11.59 14.24 -25.02
N ALA A 471 -11.29 12.96 -25.24
CA ALA A 471 -9.98 12.37 -24.97
C ALA A 471 -9.47 11.58 -26.18
N VAL A 472 -8.15 11.32 -26.20
CA VAL A 472 -7.46 10.63 -27.30
C VAL A 472 -8.03 9.22 -27.54
N ASP A 473 -8.33 8.49 -26.46
CA ASP A 473 -9.01 7.20 -26.48
C ASP A 473 -10.08 7.20 -25.39
N LEU A 474 -11.35 7.04 -25.79
CA LEU A 474 -12.49 7.07 -24.88
C LEU A 474 -12.79 5.71 -24.22
N LEU A 475 -12.21 4.62 -24.73
CA LEU A 475 -12.55 3.25 -24.31
C LEU A 475 -14.07 2.97 -24.32
N GLY A 476 -14.78 3.61 -25.26
CA GLY A 476 -16.23 3.51 -25.39
C GLY A 476 -17.05 4.26 -24.33
N LEU A 477 -16.44 5.11 -23.49
CA LEU A 477 -17.15 5.93 -22.50
C LEU A 477 -17.75 7.20 -23.10
N SER A 478 -18.95 7.54 -22.64
CA SER A 478 -19.58 8.85 -22.85
C SER A 478 -19.46 9.75 -21.63
N ALA A 479 -19.64 9.19 -20.42
CA ALA A 479 -19.50 9.93 -19.17
C ALA A 479 -19.11 9.01 -18.00
N ALA A 480 -18.47 9.60 -16.98
CA ALA A 480 -18.11 8.89 -15.75
C ALA A 480 -18.10 9.82 -14.54
N LEU A 481 -18.59 9.33 -13.40
CA LEU A 481 -18.45 9.96 -12.08
C LEU A 481 -17.29 9.26 -11.34
N VAL A 482 -16.29 10.03 -10.96
CA VAL A 482 -15.05 9.55 -10.34
C VAL A 482 -14.94 10.12 -8.92
N ARG A 483 -14.66 9.26 -7.95
CA ARG A 483 -14.43 9.62 -6.55
C ARG A 483 -13.07 10.33 -6.37
N PRO A 484 -12.85 11.04 -5.24
CA PRO A 484 -11.57 11.68 -4.91
C PRO A 484 -10.35 10.74 -4.90
N ASP A 485 -10.54 9.45 -4.65
CA ASP A 485 -9.51 8.41 -4.70
C ASP A 485 -9.25 7.87 -6.13
N GLY A 486 -9.96 8.41 -7.13
CA GLY A 486 -9.83 8.02 -8.53
C GLY A 486 -10.60 6.75 -8.89
N ILE A 487 -11.49 6.27 -8.02
CA ILE A 487 -12.36 5.12 -8.32
C ILE A 487 -13.63 5.58 -9.03
N VAL A 488 -14.01 4.87 -10.08
CA VAL A 488 -15.24 5.15 -10.83
C VAL A 488 -16.46 4.69 -10.02
N ALA A 489 -17.33 5.64 -9.67
CA ALA A 489 -18.58 5.42 -8.94
C ALA A 489 -19.77 5.15 -9.86
N TRP A 490 -19.75 5.69 -11.08
CA TRP A 490 -20.76 5.49 -12.13
C TRP A 490 -20.12 5.75 -13.49
N ALA A 491 -20.55 5.04 -14.53
CA ALA A 491 -20.07 5.24 -15.90
C ALA A 491 -21.10 4.75 -16.92
N THR A 492 -21.06 5.33 -18.12
CA THR A 492 -21.86 4.90 -19.26
C THR A 492 -21.13 5.09 -20.58
N GLY A 493 -21.41 4.21 -21.56
CA GLY A 493 -21.02 4.38 -22.96
C GLY A 493 -22.13 4.95 -23.85
N SER A 494 -23.34 5.12 -23.32
CA SER A 494 -24.50 5.67 -24.03
C SER A 494 -24.84 7.08 -23.53
N THR A 495 -25.96 7.65 -23.98
CA THR A 495 -26.47 8.91 -23.45
C THR A 495 -26.62 8.80 -21.92
N PRO A 496 -26.07 9.75 -21.14
CA PRO A 496 -26.16 9.75 -19.68
C PRO A 496 -27.60 9.80 -19.18
N ASP A 497 -27.98 8.83 -18.36
CA ASP A 497 -29.18 8.90 -17.54
C ASP A 497 -28.92 9.83 -16.34
N LYS A 498 -29.70 10.92 -16.27
CA LYS A 498 -29.53 11.94 -15.23
C LYS A 498 -30.07 11.49 -13.88
N GLU A 499 -31.02 10.57 -13.84
CA GLU A 499 -31.58 10.03 -12.60
C GLU A 499 -30.56 9.08 -11.95
N GLU A 500 -30.04 8.12 -12.72
CA GLU A 500 -28.99 7.21 -12.25
C GLU A 500 -27.74 7.96 -11.77
N LEU A 501 -27.31 8.98 -12.52
CA LEU A 501 -26.17 9.81 -12.14
C LEU A 501 -26.45 10.62 -10.86
N THR A 502 -27.67 11.13 -10.68
CA THR A 502 -28.08 11.84 -9.46
C THR A 502 -28.08 10.91 -8.25
N GLU A 503 -28.56 9.68 -8.40
CA GLU A 503 -28.55 8.67 -7.36
C GLU A 503 -27.10 8.31 -6.97
N ALA A 504 -26.25 8.05 -7.96
CA ALA A 504 -24.83 7.78 -7.74
C ALA A 504 -24.13 8.94 -7.03
N ALA A 505 -24.34 10.19 -7.48
CA ALA A 505 -23.78 11.36 -6.82
C ALA A 505 -24.28 11.51 -5.38
N SER A 506 -25.56 11.28 -5.13
CA SER A 506 -26.16 11.37 -3.79
C SER A 506 -25.59 10.31 -2.84
N ARG A 507 -25.38 9.09 -3.34
CA ARG A 507 -24.80 7.98 -2.57
C ARG A 507 -23.38 8.25 -2.08
N TRP A 508 -22.59 8.99 -2.85
CA TRP A 508 -21.17 9.22 -2.52
C TRP A 508 -20.88 10.60 -1.94
N PHE A 509 -21.70 11.60 -2.27
CA PHE A 509 -21.43 13.01 -1.96
C PHE A 509 -22.55 13.70 -1.19
N GLY A 510 -23.59 12.97 -0.76
CA GLY A 510 -24.71 13.52 0.01
C GLY A 510 -25.76 14.14 -0.88
N THR A 511 -26.86 14.59 -0.29
CA THR A 511 -27.87 15.35 -1.04
C THR A 511 -27.27 16.65 -1.59
N ALA A 512 -27.78 17.05 -2.76
CA ALA A 512 -27.47 18.31 -3.43
C ALA A 512 -27.56 19.50 -2.47
#